data_AF-A0AAW8FM47-F1
#
_entry.id   AF-A0AAW8FM47-F1
#
_cell.length_a   1.000
_cell.length_b   1.000
_cell.length_c   1.000
_cell.angle_alpha   90.00
_cell.angle_beta   90.00
_cell.angle_gamma   90.00
#
_symmetry.space_group_name_H-M   'P 1'
#
loop_
_entity.id
_entity.type
_entity.pdbx_description
1 polymer ?
#
loop_
_entity_poly.entity_id
_entity_poly.type
_entity_poly.pdbx_seq_one_letter_code
_entity_poly.pdbx_strand_id
1 'polypeptide(L)'
;MTQVEDGFSRTVDPMEIWINPACSKCRSAISLLDAEGAEYTVRRYLEDVPSEDEIREVLDRLGLEPWDITRTQEAAAKELGLKEWARDDSSRDRWITALTEHPKLIQRPIITADDGSAVVGRTEDAVRDALARK
;
A
#
# COMPACT_ATOMS: atom_id res chain seq x y z
N MET A 1 -32.19 -26.41 -11.41
CA MET A 1 -31.46 -26.33 -10.13
C MET A 1 -30.04 -26.78 -10.43
N THR A 2 -28.98 -25.99 -10.34
CA THR A 2 -28.76 -24.73 -9.61
C THR A 2 -27.71 -23.96 -10.39
N GLN A 3 -28.08 -22.77 -10.85
CA GLN A 3 -27.15 -21.77 -11.34
C GLN A 3 -26.40 -21.28 -10.10
N VAL A 4 -25.13 -21.66 -9.99
CA VAL A 4 -24.23 -21.03 -9.02
C VAL A 4 -23.95 -19.64 -9.55
N GLU A 5 -24.48 -18.63 -8.86
CA GLU A 5 -24.12 -17.25 -9.13
C GLU A 5 -22.75 -17.03 -8.49
N ASP A 6 -21.70 -17.01 -9.31
CA ASP A 6 -20.39 -16.47 -8.95
C ASP A 6 -20.54 -14.95 -8.73
N GLY A 7 -21.13 -14.61 -7.57
CA GLY A 7 -21.28 -13.26 -7.07
C GLY A 7 -19.98 -12.75 -6.48
N PHE A 8 -18.95 -12.55 -7.30
CA PHE A 8 -17.92 -11.57 -6.99
C PHE A 8 -18.40 -10.25 -7.59
N SER A 9 -19.23 -9.53 -6.85
CA SER A 9 -19.38 -8.09 -7.07
C SER A 9 -18.01 -7.48 -6.76
N ARG A 10 -17.09 -7.47 -7.74
CA ARG A 10 -15.99 -6.51 -7.75
C ARG A 10 -16.64 -5.16 -7.96
N THR A 11 -17.21 -4.61 -6.89
CA THR A 11 -17.24 -3.17 -6.74
C THR A 11 -15.77 -2.81 -6.70
N VAL A 12 -15.23 -2.39 -7.83
CA VAL A 12 -13.89 -1.81 -7.87
C VAL A 12 -13.94 -0.66 -6.88
N ASP A 13 -13.24 -0.81 -5.75
CA ASP A 13 -13.11 0.27 -4.79
C ASP A 13 -12.47 1.44 -5.53
N PRO A 14 -12.99 2.66 -5.36
CA PRO A 14 -12.39 3.84 -5.99
C PRO A 14 -10.92 3.95 -5.58
N MET A 15 -10.08 4.44 -6.49
CA MET A 15 -8.64 4.62 -6.25
C MET A 15 -8.35 5.14 -4.83
N GLU A 16 -7.45 4.49 -4.09
CA GLU A 16 -7.09 4.88 -2.73
C GLU A 16 -5.60 5.20 -2.64
N ILE A 17 -5.25 6.27 -1.93
CA ILE A 17 -3.85 6.63 -1.65
C ILE A 17 -3.55 6.66 -0.15
N TRP A 18 -2.57 5.86 0.26
CA TRP A 18 -2.02 5.86 1.61
C TRP A 18 -0.91 6.90 1.75
N ILE A 19 -1.14 7.91 2.59
CA ILE A 19 -0.22 9.04 2.76
C ILE A 19 0.18 9.26 4.22
N ASN A 20 1.31 9.96 4.37
CA ASN A 20 1.59 10.75 5.56
C ASN A 20 1.67 12.24 5.13
N PRO A 21 0.82 13.14 5.67
CA PRO A 21 0.74 14.53 5.22
C PRO A 21 2.05 15.33 5.38
N ALA A 22 2.96 14.90 6.27
CA ALA A 22 4.28 15.52 6.41
C ALA A 22 5.26 15.19 5.27
N CYS A 23 4.91 14.27 4.36
CA CYS A 23 5.83 13.76 3.34
C CYS A 23 5.70 14.53 2.01
N SER A 24 6.78 15.19 1.58
CA SER A 24 6.82 15.92 0.30
C SER A 24 6.48 15.06 -0.92
N LYS A 25 6.84 13.77 -0.92
CA LYS A 25 6.52 12.84 -2.02
C LYS A 25 5.02 12.52 -2.10
N CYS A 26 4.35 12.41 -0.95
CA CYS A 26 2.89 12.26 -0.93
C CYS A 26 2.19 13.51 -1.46
N ARG A 27 2.68 14.72 -1.14
CA ARG A 27 2.13 15.96 -1.69
C ARG A 27 2.27 16.03 -3.21
N SER A 28 3.43 15.65 -3.76
CA SER A 28 3.61 15.58 -5.22
C SER A 28 2.68 14.59 -5.89
N ALA A 29 2.46 13.41 -5.28
CA ALA A 29 1.52 12.42 -5.80
C ALA A 29 0.07 12.96 -5.82
N ILE A 30 -0.40 13.54 -4.70
CA ILE A 30 -1.72 14.18 -4.60
C ILE A 30 -1.89 15.26 -5.67
N SER A 31 -0.94 16.18 -5.80
CA SER A 31 -1.04 17.25 -6.80
C SER A 31 -1.10 16.72 -8.24
N LEU A 32 -0.45 15.59 -8.53
CA LEU A 32 -0.56 14.95 -9.84
C LEU A 32 -1.93 14.30 -10.03
N LEU A 33 -2.45 13.57 -9.03
CA LEU A 33 -3.79 12.98 -9.10
C LEU A 33 -4.87 14.06 -9.29
N ASP A 34 -4.77 15.17 -8.56
CA ASP A 34 -5.66 16.33 -8.71
C ASP A 34 -5.56 16.98 -10.09
N ALA A 35 -4.33 17.15 -10.62
CA ALA A 35 -4.10 17.76 -11.92
C ALA A 35 -4.68 16.94 -13.08
N GLU A 36 -4.72 15.62 -12.92
CA GLU A 36 -5.27 14.68 -13.90
C GLU A 36 -6.78 14.43 -13.67
N GLY A 37 -7.37 15.05 -12.65
CA GLY A 37 -8.81 14.96 -12.34
C GLY A 37 -9.24 13.57 -11.88
N ALA A 38 -8.35 12.80 -11.26
CA ALA A 38 -8.67 11.49 -10.74
C ALA A 38 -9.55 11.59 -9.48
N GLU A 39 -10.51 10.69 -9.35
CA GLU A 39 -11.27 10.52 -8.11
C GLU A 39 -10.53 9.52 -7.23
N TYR A 40 -10.19 9.91 -5.99
CA TYR A 40 -9.48 9.03 -5.08
C TYR A 40 -9.83 9.31 -3.61
N THR A 41 -9.70 8.29 -2.77
CA THR A 41 -9.79 8.40 -1.32
C THR A 41 -8.40 8.55 -0.71
N VAL A 42 -8.28 9.37 0.32
CA VAL A 42 -7.01 9.59 1.04
C VAL A 42 -7.06 8.89 2.38
N ARG A 43 -6.25 7.85 2.54
CA ARG A 43 -6.07 7.17 3.82
C ARG A 43 -4.80 7.64 4.51
N ARG A 44 -4.94 8.15 5.73
CA ARG A 44 -3.79 8.52 6.57
C ARG A 44 -3.39 7.33 7.42
N TYR A 45 -2.61 6.43 6.83
CA TYR A 45 -2.29 5.11 7.39
C TYR A 45 -1.60 5.09 8.77
N LEU A 46 -1.16 6.25 9.27
CA LEU A 46 -0.63 6.40 10.63
C LEU A 46 -1.71 6.69 11.68
N GLU A 47 -2.84 7.27 11.25
CA GLU A 47 -4.01 7.55 12.08
C GLU A 47 -5.03 6.40 11.96
N ASP A 48 -5.26 5.95 10.73
CA ASP A 48 -6.10 4.81 10.40
C ASP A 48 -5.21 3.64 9.95
N VAL A 49 -4.71 2.89 10.92
CA VAL A 49 -3.68 1.86 10.72
C VAL A 49 -4.28 0.65 10.00
N PRO A 50 -3.66 0.17 8.90
CA PRO A 50 -4.14 -1.00 8.20
C PRO A 50 -3.95 -2.28 9.02
N SER A 51 -4.98 -3.11 9.02
CA SER A 51 -4.98 -4.44 9.62
C SER A 51 -4.04 -5.38 8.87
N GLU A 52 -3.64 -6.49 9.49
CA GLU A 52 -2.75 -7.46 8.84
C GLU A 52 -3.35 -8.03 7.53
N ASP A 53 -4.67 -8.26 7.51
CA ASP A 53 -5.40 -8.69 6.30
C ASP A 53 -5.34 -7.63 5.19
N GLU A 54 -5.56 -6.35 5.51
CA GLU A 54 -5.48 -5.26 4.54
C GLU A 54 -4.05 -5.11 3.97
N ILE A 55 -3.03 -5.31 4.80
CA ILE A 55 -1.63 -5.34 4.34
C ILE A 55 -1.40 -6.52 3.40
N ARG A 56 -1.91 -7.72 3.71
CA ARG A 56 -1.81 -8.89 2.82
C ARG A 56 -2.46 -8.62 1.47
N GLU A 57 -3.64 -8.02 1.46
CA GLU A 57 -4.34 -7.66 0.23
C GLU A 57 -3.54 -6.65 -0.60
N VAL A 58 -3.01 -5.60 0.03
CA VAL A 58 -2.19 -4.60 -0.68
C VAL A 58 -0.91 -5.22 -1.24
N LEU A 59 -0.28 -6.15 -0.51
CA LEU A 59 0.90 -6.87 -0.99
C LEU A 59 0.60 -7.73 -2.22
N ASP A 60 -0.54 -8.43 -2.23
CA ASP A 60 -1.00 -9.20 -3.38
C ASP A 60 -1.22 -8.30 -4.61
N ARG A 61 -1.91 -7.17 -4.41
CA ARG A 61 -2.16 -6.17 -5.45
C ARG A 61 -0.88 -5.51 -5.98
N LEU A 62 0.15 -5.37 -5.12
CA LEU A 62 1.47 -4.86 -5.48
C LEU A 62 2.34 -5.91 -6.20
N GLY A 63 2.06 -7.21 -6.00
CA GLY A 63 2.98 -8.30 -6.36
C GLY A 63 4.32 -8.20 -5.63
N LEU A 64 4.32 -7.69 -4.39
CA LEU A 64 5.51 -7.46 -3.58
C LEU A 64 5.44 -8.21 -2.25
N GLU A 65 6.59 -8.38 -1.63
CA GLU A 65 6.72 -8.98 -0.30
C GLU A 65 6.74 -7.90 0.80
N PRO A 66 6.39 -8.23 2.06
CA PRO A 66 6.32 -7.22 3.13
C PRO A 66 7.65 -6.51 3.37
N TRP A 67 8.79 -7.19 3.17
CA TRP A 67 10.11 -6.57 3.28
C TRP A 67 10.42 -5.56 2.16
N ASP A 68 9.78 -5.66 0.99
CA ASP A 68 9.99 -4.72 -0.13
C ASP A 68 9.28 -3.39 0.09
N ILE A 69 8.19 -3.41 0.86
CA ILE A 69 7.47 -2.20 1.30
C ILE A 69 7.89 -1.74 2.70
N THR A 70 8.93 -2.32 3.28
CA THR A 70 9.42 -1.91 4.60
C THR A 70 10.53 -0.87 4.51
N ARG A 71 10.36 0.25 5.20
CA ARG A 71 11.34 1.33 5.35
C ARG A 71 12.37 0.98 6.41
N THR A 72 13.40 0.23 6.03
CA THR A 72 14.48 -0.22 6.95
C THR A 72 15.37 0.90 7.50
N GLN A 73 15.13 2.16 7.13
CA GLN A 73 15.90 3.33 7.57
C GLN A 73 15.28 4.04 8.78
N GLU A 74 14.01 3.77 9.10
CA GLU A 74 13.32 4.36 10.24
C GLU A 74 13.92 3.86 11.57
N ALA A 75 13.77 4.64 12.64
CA ALA A 75 14.29 4.28 13.98
C ALA A 75 13.72 2.94 14.46
N ALA A 76 12.40 2.76 14.34
CA ALA A 76 11.71 1.50 14.70
C ALA A 76 12.31 0.28 13.98
N ALA A 77 12.73 0.43 12.72
CA ALA A 77 13.34 -0.68 11.98
C ALA A 77 14.69 -1.11 12.57
N LYS A 78 15.45 -0.16 13.11
CA LYS A 78 16.73 -0.41 13.78
C LYS A 78 16.52 -1.02 15.15
N GLU A 79 15.54 -0.53 15.90
CA GLU A 79 15.18 -1.04 17.23
C GLU A 79 14.71 -2.50 17.18
N LEU A 80 13.94 -2.86 16.15
CA LEU A 80 13.46 -4.23 15.91
C LEU A 80 14.49 -5.15 15.24
N GLY A 81 15.62 -4.62 14.79
CA GLY A 81 16.63 -5.39 14.06
C GLY A 81 16.14 -5.94 12.71
N LEU A 82 15.23 -5.25 12.02
CA LEU A 82 14.58 -5.76 10.79
C LEU A 82 15.57 -6.16 9.69
N LYS A 83 16.76 -5.58 9.68
CA LYS A 83 17.81 -5.94 8.70
C LYS A 83 18.31 -7.38 8.85
N GLU A 84 18.19 -7.95 10.04
CA GLU A 84 18.64 -9.30 10.38
C GLU A 84 17.51 -10.34 10.25
N TRP A 85 16.27 -9.89 10.01
CA TRP A 85 15.15 -10.79 9.83
C TRP A 85 15.27 -11.51 8.49
N ALA A 86 14.93 -12.80 8.50
CA ALA A 86 14.92 -13.58 7.28
C ALA A 86 13.81 -13.10 6.33
N ARG A 87 14.05 -13.26 5.02
CA ARG A 87 13.17 -12.82 3.93
C ARG A 87 12.69 -14.04 3.17
N ASP A 88 11.93 -14.84 3.88
CA ASP A 88 11.33 -16.09 3.40
C ASP A 88 9.88 -16.16 3.85
N ASP A 89 9.17 -17.12 3.28
CA ASP A 89 7.74 -17.35 3.53
C ASP A 89 7.43 -17.57 5.02
N SER A 90 8.31 -18.30 5.73
CA SER A 90 8.14 -18.57 7.17
C SER A 90 8.24 -17.33 8.05
N SER A 91 8.87 -16.26 7.54
CA SER A 91 9.00 -14.98 8.21
C SER A 91 7.95 -13.96 7.76
N ARG A 92 7.18 -14.24 6.68
CA ARG A 92 6.27 -13.28 6.05
C ARG A 92 5.26 -12.70 7.03
N ASP A 93 4.59 -13.56 7.81
CA ASP A 93 3.60 -13.11 8.81
C ASP A 93 4.22 -12.20 9.87
N ARG A 94 5.43 -12.53 10.35
CA ARG A 94 6.15 -11.69 11.31
C ARG A 94 6.43 -10.29 10.76
N TRP A 95 6.79 -10.18 9.48
CA TRP A 95 6.96 -8.88 8.82
C TRP A 95 5.65 -8.11 8.74
N ILE A 96 4.54 -8.77 8.39
CA ILE A 96 3.21 -8.15 8.32
C ILE A 96 2.79 -7.61 9.70
N THR A 97 2.92 -8.42 10.75
CA THR A 97 2.63 -7.99 12.13
C THR A 97 3.44 -6.74 12.49
N ALA A 98 4.74 -6.71 12.15
CA ALA A 98 5.59 -5.55 12.42
C ALA A 98 5.13 -4.29 11.67
N LEU A 99 4.60 -4.43 10.44
CA LEU A 99 4.06 -3.31 9.67
C LEU A 99 2.77 -2.78 10.30
N THR A 100 1.90 -3.63 10.83
CA THR A 100 0.69 -3.21 11.56
C THR A 100 1.01 -2.59 12.92
N GLU A 101 1.93 -3.17 13.69
CA GLU A 101 2.33 -2.62 15.00
C GLU A 101 3.13 -1.31 14.86
N HIS A 102 3.88 -1.17 13.78
CA HIS A 102 4.69 0.00 13.49
C HIS A 102 4.41 0.53 12.09
N PRO A 103 3.24 1.17 11.84
CA PRO A 103 2.83 1.61 10.51
C PRO A 103 3.83 2.57 9.87
N LYS A 104 4.63 3.30 10.64
CA LYS A 104 5.73 4.14 10.14
C LYS A 104 6.74 3.39 9.25
N LEU A 105 6.85 2.08 9.42
CA LEU A 105 7.67 1.19 8.60
C LEU A 105 7.11 1.03 7.18
N ILE A 106 5.81 1.20 6.96
CA ILE A 106 5.18 1.05 5.65
C ILE A 106 5.71 2.14 4.69
N GLN A 107 6.13 1.70 3.50
CA GLN A 107 6.56 2.57 2.42
C GLN A 107 5.39 3.48 1.99
N ARG A 108 5.71 4.72 1.63
CA ARG A 108 4.73 5.72 1.22
C ARG A 108 5.17 6.50 -0.04
N PRO A 109 4.23 7.06 -0.80
CA PRO A 109 2.81 6.68 -0.82
C PRO A 109 2.61 5.28 -1.43
N ILE A 110 1.50 4.62 -1.06
CA ILE A 110 0.97 3.43 -1.75
C ILE A 110 -0.33 3.89 -2.41
N ILE A 111 -0.52 3.56 -3.67
CA ILE A 111 -1.73 3.88 -4.43
C ILE A 111 -2.34 2.58 -4.90
N THR A 112 -3.59 2.34 -4.54
CA THR A 112 -4.44 1.28 -5.10
C THR A 112 -5.24 1.91 -6.22
N ALA A 113 -5.09 1.42 -7.46
CA ALA A 113 -5.79 1.90 -8.64
C ALA A 113 -7.19 1.30 -8.77
N ASP A 114 -8.01 1.84 -9.68
CA ASP A 114 -9.41 1.43 -9.86
C ASP A 114 -9.55 0.00 -10.37
N ASP A 115 -8.57 -0.53 -11.12
CA ASP A 115 -8.56 -1.94 -11.52
C ASP A 115 -8.24 -2.92 -10.37
N GLY A 116 -7.99 -2.38 -9.16
CA GLY A 116 -7.64 -3.10 -7.95
C GLY A 116 -6.14 -3.38 -7.81
N SER A 117 -5.30 -3.04 -8.80
CA SER A 117 -3.84 -3.17 -8.67
C SER A 117 -3.28 -2.08 -7.74
N ALA A 118 -2.04 -2.27 -7.26
CA ALA A 118 -1.39 -1.26 -6.44
C ALA A 118 0.01 -0.91 -6.93
N VAL A 119 0.48 0.29 -6.58
CA VAL A 119 1.81 0.80 -6.91
C VAL A 119 2.43 1.58 -5.75
N VAL A 120 3.75 1.53 -5.65
CA VAL A 120 4.51 2.36 -4.71
C VAL A 120 4.84 3.69 -5.39
N GLY A 121 4.07 4.75 -5.09
CA GLY A 121 4.14 6.08 -5.72
C GLY A 121 5.35 6.94 -5.33
N ARG A 122 6.57 6.38 -5.32
CA ARG A 122 7.81 7.09 -4.97
C ARG A 122 8.27 8.08 -6.05
N THR A 123 7.83 7.88 -7.29
CA THR A 123 8.20 8.65 -8.49
C THR A 123 6.95 9.12 -9.22
N GLU A 124 7.11 10.15 -10.05
CA GLU A 124 6.00 10.63 -10.89
C GLU A 124 5.49 9.54 -11.84
N ASP A 125 6.39 8.82 -12.51
CA ASP A 125 6.05 7.66 -13.35
C ASP A 125 5.19 6.62 -12.63
N ALA A 126 5.49 6.30 -11.36
CA ALA A 126 4.70 5.33 -10.62
C ALA A 126 3.27 5.84 -10.34
N VAL A 127 3.09 7.15 -10.14
CA VAL A 127 1.76 7.74 -9.97
C VAL A 127 1.00 7.76 -11.30
N ARG A 128 1.67 8.07 -12.41
CA ARG A 128 1.08 8.00 -13.76
C ARG A 128 0.70 6.57 -14.16
N ASP A 129 1.51 5.60 -13.78
CA ASP A 129 1.20 4.18 -13.95
C ASP A 129 -0.06 3.79 -13.19
N ALA A 130 -0.24 4.24 -11.94
CA ALA A 130 -1.50 4.07 -11.21
C ALA A 130 -2.70 4.67 -11.94
N LEU A 131 -2.58 5.88 -12.48
CA LEU A 131 -3.64 6.57 -13.23
C LEU A 131 -4.03 5.85 -14.54
N ALA A 132 -3.10 5.10 -15.12
CA ALA A 132 -3.34 4.35 -16.36
C ALA A 132 -4.11 3.04 -16.12
N ARG A 133 -4.22 2.59 -14.86
CA ARG A 133 -4.85 1.33 -14.46
C ARG A 133 -6.30 1.57 -14.04
N LYS A 134 -7.24 1.22 -14.93
CA LYS A 134 -8.69 1.47 -14.82
C LYS A 134 -9.50 0.22 -15.07
#